data_AF-A0A8H2WXK0-F1
#
_entry.id   AF-A0A8H2WXK0-F1
#
_cell.length_a   1.000
_cell.length_b   1.000
_cell.length_c   1.000
_cell.angle_alpha   90.00
_cell.angle_beta   90.00
_cell.angle_gamma   90.00
#
_symmetry.space_group_name_H-M   'P 1'
#
loop_
_entity.id
_entity.type
_entity.pdbx_description
1 polymer ?
#
loop_
_entity_poly.entity_id
_entity_poly.type
_entity_poly.pdbx_seq_one_letter_code
_entity_poly.pdbx_strand_id
1 'polypeptide(L)'
;MDFDPNHNDLNHRNAKRYAEDEDNGIDSPVDESLYALFNLPKSATVEEIRDRYKSLAVSLHPDKVRDESHKETMAAKFAQVKRAYEILTDPGKRAIYDLFGEEGLKTKWDVGSKYKTEEELRNEYARLARAARLQDVENIVRSQSELVCAVNATSLTVPGLNIDDKLAGTEISDRTRFTLTSRLLSMRGRAGGNVFGTVKHQFSPRLQLEATSGLLEPRTMVSKATFELNEATTLRAESTIILANALQDVPRLTITGQRLLDPTLTGVISFTTPTLTAPSALAVSLSSTSGLVTTVELSPAKLQLSAEYGVRVGGKDGVLLSASAATGLNQGGLGMVVEVNGTAKLAEATTVRVGVGAALPGGVSLKIHLNRLGQRIIIPIQLSREFDLNLALYTAVIPSISAVLVNQYILKPQRQKRAQRRLDALRERQSETLEEERKQAEHYIESIREQVKRKIETEKTSDGLIISEARYGPAKSIDNKNRTIDVSAPLQLLVNSSQLVIPGGRSKAGLLGFYDPCLGERKSLRVKYTFRSRLHQVTVEDRAPVELPLRTHAIE
;
A
#
# COMPACT_ATOMS: atom_id res chain seq x y z
N MET A 1 -10.74 21.21 28.66
CA MET A 1 -9.72 22.27 28.59
C MET A 1 -10.31 23.33 27.70
N ASP A 2 -10.76 24.42 28.32
CA ASP A 2 -11.48 25.50 27.66
C ASP A 2 -10.51 26.37 26.85
N PHE A 3 -10.88 26.63 25.61
CA PHE A 3 -10.07 27.31 24.61
C PHE A 3 -10.43 28.81 24.63
N ASP A 4 -9.48 29.63 25.04
CA ASP A 4 -9.65 31.09 25.18
C ASP A 4 -9.51 31.77 23.78
N PRO A 5 -10.47 32.60 23.30
CA PRO A 5 -10.53 33.01 21.90
C PRO A 5 -9.68 34.23 21.53
N ASN A 6 -9.01 34.89 22.49
CA ASN A 6 -8.47 36.24 22.28
C ASN A 6 -6.98 36.33 21.92
N HIS A 7 -6.32 35.21 21.56
CA HIS A 7 -4.88 35.25 21.25
C HIS A 7 -4.54 35.64 19.80
N ASN A 8 -5.54 35.87 18.93
CA ASN A 8 -5.32 36.08 17.49
C ASN A 8 -5.25 37.55 17.04
N ASP A 9 -5.52 38.52 17.92
CA ASP A 9 -5.63 39.94 17.52
C ASP A 9 -4.30 40.71 17.49
N LEU A 10 -3.21 40.12 18.00
CA LEU A 10 -1.89 40.76 18.03
C LEU A 10 -1.12 40.68 16.71
N ASN A 11 -1.42 39.69 15.85
CA ASN A 11 -0.73 39.52 14.57
C ASN A 11 -1.23 40.43 13.45
N HIS A 12 -2.47 40.92 13.54
CA HIS A 12 -3.02 41.78 12.48
C HIS A 12 -2.58 43.24 12.56
N ARG A 13 -2.22 43.72 13.76
CA ARG A 13 -1.71 45.10 13.95
C ARG A 13 -0.25 45.27 13.52
N ASN A 14 0.55 44.21 13.60
CA ASN A 14 1.95 44.27 13.16
C ASN A 14 2.09 44.15 11.63
N ALA A 15 1.15 43.50 10.93
CA ALA A 15 1.20 43.36 9.47
C ALA A 15 0.86 44.64 8.70
N LYS A 16 0.13 45.60 9.31
CA LYS A 16 -0.21 46.89 8.68
C LYS A 16 0.87 47.97 8.81
N ARG A 17 1.89 47.78 9.64
CA ARG A 17 2.99 48.74 9.83
C ARG A 17 4.16 48.57 8.85
N TYR A 18 4.16 47.53 8.04
CA TYR A 18 5.24 47.23 7.09
C TYR A 18 4.85 47.45 5.61
N ALA A 19 3.71 48.11 5.34
CA ALA A 19 3.21 48.32 3.98
C ALA A 19 3.28 49.78 3.50
N GLU A 20 3.91 50.69 4.25
CA GLU A 20 3.92 52.13 3.93
C GLU A 20 5.30 52.72 3.58
N ASP A 21 6.38 51.93 3.56
CA ASP A 21 7.73 52.42 3.21
C ASP A 21 8.27 51.77 1.92
N GLU A 22 7.60 51.99 0.79
CA GLU A 22 8.14 51.70 -0.55
C GLU A 22 8.17 52.99 -1.40
N ASP A 23 9.02 53.94 -1.02
CA ASP A 23 9.68 54.82 -1.98
C ASP A 23 10.94 55.41 -1.32
N ASN A 24 12.09 54.75 -1.51
CA ASN A 24 13.40 55.37 -1.37
C ASN A 24 14.44 54.49 -2.09
N GLY A 25 14.83 54.94 -3.28
CA GLY A 25 16.05 54.47 -3.92
C GLY A 25 17.25 54.79 -3.04
N ILE A 26 18.02 53.77 -2.68
CA ILE A 26 19.32 53.91 -2.01
C ILE A 26 20.29 52.94 -2.67
N ASP A 27 21.24 53.51 -3.41
CA ASP A 27 22.51 52.88 -3.78
C ASP A 27 23.19 52.34 -2.51
N SER A 28 23.31 51.01 -2.41
CA SER A 28 24.19 50.36 -1.45
C SER A 28 25.59 50.16 -2.06
N PRO A 29 26.67 50.29 -1.27
CA PRO A 29 28.04 50.26 -1.76
C PRO A 29 28.35 48.91 -2.40
N VAL A 30 29.34 48.90 -3.30
CA VAL A 30 29.77 47.76 -4.13
C VAL A 30 30.35 46.65 -3.26
N ASP A 31 29.50 45.89 -2.59
CA ASP A 31 29.80 44.53 -2.17
C ASP A 31 29.69 43.65 -3.42
N GLU A 32 30.75 42.89 -3.72
CA GLU A 32 30.86 42.02 -4.90
C GLU A 32 29.71 41.00 -4.93
N SER A 33 28.58 41.35 -5.57
CA SER A 33 27.49 40.41 -5.75
C SER A 33 28.00 39.16 -6.48
N LEU A 34 27.63 37.95 -6.02
CA LEU A 34 28.07 36.68 -6.61
C LEU A 34 27.68 36.59 -8.10
N TYR A 35 26.62 37.30 -8.49
CA TYR A 35 26.17 37.46 -9.87
C TYR A 35 27.10 38.37 -10.70
N ALA A 36 27.67 39.42 -10.11
CA ALA A 36 28.65 40.29 -10.76
C ALA A 36 29.96 39.54 -11.08
N LEU A 37 30.36 38.55 -10.27
CA LEU A 37 31.53 37.69 -10.58
C LEU A 37 31.36 36.92 -11.89
N PHE A 38 30.14 36.55 -12.24
CA PHE A 38 29.80 35.90 -13.51
C PHE A 38 29.38 36.87 -14.62
N ASN A 39 29.26 38.16 -14.29
CA ASN A 39 28.67 39.20 -15.15
C ASN A 39 27.30 38.77 -15.70
N LEU A 40 26.46 38.22 -14.82
CA LEU A 40 25.12 37.74 -15.11
C LEU A 40 24.07 38.52 -14.28
N PRO A 41 22.84 38.70 -14.78
CA PRO A 41 21.76 39.25 -13.97
C PRO A 41 21.29 38.23 -12.92
N LYS A 42 20.63 38.70 -11.84
CA LYS A 42 20.04 37.83 -10.79
C LYS A 42 19.02 36.82 -11.35
N SER A 43 18.41 37.14 -12.48
CA SER A 43 17.45 36.29 -13.21
C SER A 43 18.10 35.15 -14.02
N ALA A 44 19.44 35.02 -14.01
CA ALA A 44 20.14 34.05 -14.84
C ALA A 44 19.77 32.60 -14.49
N THR A 45 19.64 31.76 -15.51
CA THR A 45 19.31 30.34 -15.35
C THR A 45 20.52 29.55 -14.83
N VAL A 46 20.29 28.38 -14.24
CA VAL A 46 21.38 27.52 -13.74
C VAL A 46 22.33 27.08 -14.88
N GLU A 47 21.79 26.96 -16.10
CA GLU A 47 22.57 26.60 -17.30
C GLU A 47 23.51 27.74 -17.71
N GLU A 48 23.04 28.99 -17.73
CA GLU A 48 23.85 30.18 -18.03
C GLU A 48 24.99 30.36 -17.02
N ILE A 49 24.71 30.13 -15.74
CA ILE A 49 25.71 30.20 -14.66
C ILE A 49 26.78 29.12 -14.84
N ARG A 50 26.36 27.90 -15.23
CA ARG A 50 27.27 26.78 -15.48
C ARG A 50 28.17 27.01 -16.69
N ASP A 51 27.64 27.60 -17.76
CA ASP A 51 28.42 27.88 -18.96
C ASP A 51 29.39 29.04 -18.76
N ARG A 52 28.98 30.08 -18.02
CA ARG A 52 29.91 31.15 -17.61
C ARG A 52 31.01 30.63 -16.70
N TYR A 53 30.69 29.79 -15.73
CA TYR A 53 31.69 29.14 -14.87
C TYR A 53 32.72 28.36 -15.68
N LYS A 54 32.30 27.55 -16.67
CA LYS A 54 33.24 26.82 -17.55
C LYS A 54 34.18 27.78 -18.29
N SER A 55 33.65 28.88 -18.83
CA SER A 55 34.46 29.86 -19.56
C SER A 55 35.51 30.53 -18.67
N LEU A 56 35.12 30.92 -17.45
CA LEU A 56 36.00 31.57 -16.48
C LEU A 56 37.02 30.61 -15.86
N ALA A 57 36.62 29.35 -15.62
CA ALA A 57 37.51 28.31 -15.12
C ALA A 57 38.66 28.02 -16.10
N VAL A 58 38.38 28.06 -17.40
CA VAL A 58 39.38 27.84 -18.47
C VAL A 58 40.33 29.04 -18.62
N SER A 59 39.89 30.26 -18.33
CA SER A 59 40.74 31.47 -18.38
C SER A 59 41.55 31.69 -17.12
N LEU A 60 41.01 31.33 -15.95
CA LEU A 60 41.63 31.55 -14.64
C LEU A 60 42.46 30.36 -14.14
N HIS A 61 42.64 29.32 -14.97
CA HIS A 61 43.41 28.15 -14.60
C HIS A 61 44.91 28.51 -14.44
N PRO A 62 45.56 28.17 -13.30
CA PRO A 62 46.93 28.59 -13.01
C PRO A 62 47.97 28.06 -14.02
N ASP A 63 47.66 26.93 -14.68
CA ASP A 63 48.50 26.32 -15.72
C ASP A 63 48.62 27.16 -17.01
N LYS A 64 47.71 28.10 -17.24
CA LYS A 64 47.75 29.00 -18.42
C LYS A 64 48.56 30.27 -18.20
N VAL A 65 49.03 30.53 -16.97
CA VAL A 65 49.71 31.78 -16.61
C VAL A 65 51.21 31.53 -16.53
N ARG A 66 51.98 32.21 -17.39
CA ARG A 66 53.45 32.03 -17.49
C ARG A 66 54.23 32.78 -16.41
N ASP A 67 53.66 33.85 -15.85
CA ASP A 67 54.33 34.72 -14.87
C ASP A 67 53.98 34.33 -13.43
N GLU A 68 55.02 34.12 -12.60
CA GLU A 68 54.88 33.58 -11.24
C GLU A 68 54.08 34.51 -10.31
N SER A 69 54.19 35.83 -10.48
CA SER A 69 53.45 36.83 -9.69
C SER A 69 51.94 36.87 -10.00
N HIS A 70 51.55 36.52 -11.23
CA HIS A 70 50.15 36.53 -11.64
C HIS A 70 49.41 35.24 -11.28
N LYS A 71 50.13 34.14 -11.04
CA LYS A 71 49.54 32.85 -10.64
C LYS A 71 48.75 32.95 -9.33
N GLU A 72 49.28 33.65 -8.33
CA GLU A 72 48.60 33.82 -7.04
C GLU A 72 47.28 34.60 -7.19
N THR A 73 47.29 35.69 -7.96
CA THR A 73 46.09 36.50 -8.19
C THR A 73 45.00 35.75 -8.97
N MET A 74 45.38 34.86 -9.89
CA MET A 74 44.44 34.05 -10.66
C MET A 74 43.87 32.91 -9.82
N ALA A 75 44.68 32.30 -8.95
CA ALA A 75 44.22 31.29 -8.00
C ALA A 75 43.18 31.86 -7.02
N ALA A 76 43.38 33.09 -6.52
CA ALA A 76 42.42 33.78 -5.65
C ALA A 76 41.07 34.03 -6.36
N LYS A 77 41.11 34.53 -7.60
CA LYS A 77 39.89 34.74 -8.43
C LYS A 77 39.19 33.44 -8.78
N PHE A 78 39.93 32.38 -9.05
CA PHE A 78 39.37 31.05 -9.32
C PHE A 78 38.63 30.50 -8.10
N ALA A 79 39.17 30.68 -6.89
CA ALA A 79 38.51 30.27 -5.65
C ALA A 79 37.18 31.01 -5.41
N GLN A 80 37.15 32.33 -5.68
CA GLN A 80 35.92 33.15 -5.60
C GLN A 80 34.86 32.68 -6.60
N VAL A 81 35.25 32.46 -7.86
CA VAL A 81 34.35 31.97 -8.93
C VAL A 81 33.79 30.58 -8.62
N LYS A 82 34.61 29.69 -8.06
CA LYS A 82 34.18 28.35 -7.63
C LYS A 82 33.16 28.43 -6.49
N ARG A 83 33.41 29.26 -5.49
CA ARG A 83 32.49 29.47 -4.36
C ARG A 83 31.14 30.03 -4.84
N ALA A 84 31.16 31.00 -5.75
CA ALA A 84 29.95 31.56 -6.35
C ALA A 84 29.15 30.50 -7.13
N TYR A 85 29.83 29.63 -7.89
CA TYR A 85 29.18 28.52 -8.61
C TYR A 85 28.48 27.54 -7.66
N GLU A 86 29.11 27.16 -6.54
CA GLU A 86 28.54 26.23 -5.56
C GLU A 86 27.28 26.78 -4.88
N ILE A 87 27.24 28.10 -4.63
CA ILE A 87 26.09 28.77 -4.00
C ILE A 87 24.94 28.93 -5.00
N LEU A 88 25.23 29.39 -6.22
CA LEU A 88 24.21 29.72 -7.22
C LEU A 88 23.62 28.50 -7.95
N THR A 89 24.29 27.35 -7.88
CA THR A 89 23.81 26.08 -8.47
C THR A 89 22.82 25.34 -7.57
N ASP A 90 22.94 25.47 -6.26
CA ASP A 90 22.05 24.82 -5.29
C ASP A 90 20.79 25.68 -5.07
N PRO A 91 19.58 25.20 -5.41
CA PRO A 91 18.36 25.99 -5.31
C PRO A 91 18.05 26.43 -3.86
N GLY A 92 18.47 25.67 -2.85
CA GLY A 92 18.29 26.05 -1.45
C GLY A 92 19.21 27.21 -1.05
N LYS A 93 20.49 27.13 -1.39
CA LYS A 93 21.48 28.16 -1.08
C LYS A 93 21.27 29.43 -1.89
N ARG A 94 20.88 29.30 -3.16
CA ARG A 94 20.51 30.44 -4.02
C ARG A 94 19.34 31.20 -3.45
N ALA A 95 18.28 30.52 -3.00
CA ALA A 95 17.14 31.17 -2.37
C ALA A 95 17.52 31.92 -1.09
N ILE A 96 18.41 31.34 -0.26
CA ILE A 96 18.91 32.00 0.96
C ILE A 96 19.74 33.24 0.60
N TYR A 97 20.63 33.13 -0.39
CA TYR A 97 21.46 34.24 -0.86
C TYR A 97 20.63 35.38 -1.46
N ASP A 98 19.61 35.05 -2.25
CA ASP A 98 18.73 36.04 -2.88
C ASP A 98 17.88 36.80 -1.86
N LEU A 99 17.53 36.17 -0.74
CA LEU A 99 16.72 36.77 0.32
C LEU A 99 17.55 37.51 1.39
N PHE A 100 18.71 36.98 1.77
CA PHE A 100 19.46 37.41 2.95
C PHE A 100 20.94 37.73 2.68
N GLY A 101 21.39 37.68 1.42
CA GLY A 101 22.78 37.96 1.04
C GLY A 101 23.79 36.96 1.59
N GLU A 102 25.06 37.36 1.68
CA GLU A 102 26.12 36.49 2.21
C GLU A 102 25.98 36.17 3.70
N GLU A 103 25.28 37.02 4.46
CA GLU A 103 25.06 36.82 5.90
C GLU A 103 24.15 35.61 6.17
N GLY A 104 23.14 35.38 5.31
CA GLY A 104 22.25 34.22 5.40
C GLY A 104 22.93 32.88 5.18
N LEU A 105 24.07 32.85 4.46
CA LEU A 105 24.83 31.62 4.19
C LEU A 105 25.75 31.19 5.35
N LYS A 106 26.00 32.09 6.32
CA LYS A 106 26.82 31.78 7.51
C LYS A 106 26.03 31.00 8.58
N THR A 107 24.70 31.12 8.57
CA THR A 107 23.80 30.38 9.45
C THR A 107 23.31 29.12 8.76
N LYS A 108 23.25 28.00 9.49
CA LYS A 108 22.80 26.71 8.93
C LYS A 108 21.27 26.66 8.93
N TRP A 109 20.64 27.19 7.88
CA TRP A 109 19.19 27.16 7.68
C TRP A 109 18.76 25.86 7.00
N ASP A 110 17.97 25.02 7.67
CA ASP A 110 17.28 23.91 7.02
C ASP A 110 16.01 24.46 6.33
N VAL A 111 16.07 24.63 5.01
CA VAL A 111 14.90 25.00 4.20
C VAL A 111 13.98 23.78 4.13
N GLY A 112 13.05 23.69 5.09
CA GLY A 112 12.02 22.65 5.11
C GLY A 112 11.22 22.63 3.81
N SER A 113 11.02 21.45 3.24
CA SER A 113 10.11 21.25 2.11
C SER A 113 8.73 21.85 2.43
N LYS A 114 8.15 22.60 1.49
CA LYS A 114 6.81 23.25 1.59
C LYS A 114 5.84 22.42 2.44
N TYR A 115 5.33 23.03 3.51
CA TYR A 115 4.21 22.49 4.29
C TYR A 115 3.05 22.19 3.33
N LYS A 116 2.49 20.97 3.44
CA LYS A 116 1.20 20.65 2.80
C LYS A 116 0.16 21.68 3.28
N THR A 117 -0.67 22.18 2.37
CA THR A 117 -1.74 23.13 2.71
C THR A 117 -2.72 22.48 3.72
N GLU A 118 -3.38 23.30 4.55
CA GLU A 118 -4.29 22.82 5.60
C GLU A 118 -5.41 21.93 5.02
N GLU A 119 -5.88 22.25 3.81
CA GLU A 119 -6.87 21.48 3.07
C GLU A 119 -6.35 20.13 2.56
N GLU A 120 -5.10 20.07 2.08
CA GLU A 120 -4.44 18.82 1.67
C GLU A 120 -4.27 17.89 2.90
N LEU A 121 -3.89 18.44 4.05
CA LEU A 121 -3.79 17.72 5.33
C LEU A 121 -5.15 17.20 5.81
N ARG A 122 -6.19 18.06 5.85
CA ARG A 122 -7.55 17.65 6.24
C ARG A 122 -8.09 16.54 5.36
N ASN A 123 -7.86 16.61 4.05
CA ASN A 123 -8.28 15.57 3.10
C ASN A 123 -7.52 14.26 3.29
N GLU A 124 -6.22 14.32 3.57
CA GLU A 124 -5.41 13.14 3.88
C GLU A 124 -5.87 12.48 5.19
N TYR A 125 -6.12 13.27 6.24
CA TYR A 125 -6.67 12.79 7.50
C TYR A 125 -8.09 12.19 7.34
N ALA A 126 -8.97 12.84 6.59
CA ALA A 126 -10.31 12.33 6.31
C ALA A 126 -10.27 11.00 5.53
N ARG A 127 -9.32 10.86 4.61
CA ARG A 127 -9.09 9.63 3.84
C ARG A 127 -8.60 8.49 4.73
N LEU A 128 -7.63 8.77 5.62
CA LEU A 128 -7.12 7.80 6.59
C LEU A 128 -8.20 7.38 7.59
N ALA A 129 -9.00 8.32 8.10
CA ALA A 129 -10.10 8.03 9.02
C ALA A 129 -11.21 7.16 8.39
N ARG A 130 -11.52 7.37 7.11
CA ARG A 130 -12.46 6.51 6.36
C ARG A 130 -11.92 5.09 6.16
N ALA A 131 -10.62 4.95 5.86
CA ALA A 131 -9.98 3.65 5.72
C ALA A 131 -9.99 2.87 7.03
N ALA A 132 -9.67 3.53 8.15
CA ALA A 132 -9.75 2.94 9.49
C ALA A 132 -11.18 2.49 9.83
N ARG A 133 -12.18 3.35 9.63
CA ARG A 133 -13.60 3.00 9.85
C ARG A 133 -14.07 1.80 9.04
N LEU A 134 -13.63 1.66 7.80
CA LEU A 134 -13.99 0.49 6.97
C LEU A 134 -13.36 -0.79 7.51
N GLN A 135 -12.12 -0.71 7.98
CA GLN A 135 -11.43 -1.81 8.63
C GLN A 135 -12.13 -2.19 9.96
N ASP A 136 -12.60 -1.21 10.73
CA ASP A 136 -13.39 -1.42 11.94
C ASP A 136 -14.74 -2.08 11.62
N VAL A 137 -15.46 -1.62 10.60
CA VAL A 137 -16.71 -2.25 10.14
C VAL A 137 -16.47 -3.67 9.64
N GLU A 138 -15.38 -3.92 8.91
CA GLU A 138 -15.01 -5.28 8.48
C GLU A 138 -14.71 -6.19 9.67
N ASN A 139 -14.05 -5.66 10.71
CA ASN A 139 -13.81 -6.36 11.98
C ASN A 139 -15.11 -6.61 12.76
N ILE A 140 -16.06 -5.66 12.77
CA ILE A 140 -17.39 -5.80 13.40
C ILE A 140 -18.23 -6.86 12.67
N VAL A 141 -18.19 -6.88 11.33
CA VAL A 141 -18.95 -7.84 10.52
C VAL A 141 -18.35 -9.24 10.59
N ARG A 142 -17.03 -9.40 10.77
CA ARG A 142 -16.40 -10.66 11.20
C ARG A 142 -16.69 -10.93 12.67
N SER A 143 -17.95 -11.18 13.03
CA SER A 143 -18.33 -11.50 14.40
C SER A 143 -17.83 -12.90 14.81
N GLN A 144 -16.55 -13.01 15.15
CA GLN A 144 -16.13 -13.79 16.31
C GLN A 144 -16.13 -12.79 17.47
N SER A 145 -16.89 -13.05 18.53
CA SER A 145 -16.87 -12.22 19.74
C SER A 145 -15.53 -12.42 20.47
N GLU A 146 -14.49 -11.74 19.98
CA GLU A 146 -13.22 -11.55 20.68
C GLU A 146 -13.25 -10.15 21.29
N LEU A 147 -13.43 -10.06 22.61
CA LEU A 147 -13.41 -8.80 23.32
C LEU A 147 -11.97 -8.62 23.85
N VAL A 148 -11.18 -7.82 23.15
CA VAL A 148 -9.79 -7.52 23.56
C VAL A 148 -9.83 -6.32 24.51
N CYS A 149 -9.84 -6.59 25.82
CA CYS A 149 -9.55 -5.57 26.83
C CYS A 149 -8.03 -5.56 27.07
N ALA A 150 -7.33 -4.58 26.50
CA ALA A 150 -5.94 -4.31 26.88
C ALA A 150 -5.92 -3.41 28.12
N VAL A 151 -5.45 -3.93 29.25
CA VAL A 151 -5.26 -3.16 30.48
C VAL A 151 -3.78 -2.76 30.55
N ASN A 152 -3.48 -1.48 30.32
CA ASN A 152 -2.14 -0.92 30.48
C ASN A 152 -1.88 -0.60 31.95
N ALA A 153 -1.15 -1.47 32.65
CA ALA A 153 -0.80 -1.30 34.06
C ALA A 153 0.66 -0.83 34.27
N THR A 154 1.33 -0.35 33.22
CA THR A 154 2.74 0.09 33.30
C THR A 154 2.93 1.27 34.27
N SER A 155 1.89 2.08 34.50
CA SER A 155 1.88 3.16 35.48
C SER A 155 1.88 2.68 36.95
N LEU A 156 1.54 1.41 37.21
CA LEU A 156 1.59 0.81 38.56
C LEU A 156 2.95 0.19 38.89
N THR A 157 3.76 -0.14 37.88
CA THR A 157 5.00 -0.90 38.05
C THR A 157 6.27 -0.09 37.80
N VAL A 158 6.20 1.05 37.10
CA VAL A 158 7.34 1.94 36.87
C VAL A 158 6.92 3.40 37.07
N PRO A 159 7.35 4.08 38.15
CA PRO A 159 7.05 5.50 38.33
C PRO A 159 7.82 6.33 37.30
N GLY A 160 7.09 7.05 36.43
CA GLY A 160 7.65 8.09 35.54
C GLY A 160 7.59 7.82 34.03
N LEU A 161 6.95 6.76 33.55
CA LEU A 161 6.85 6.49 32.11
C LEU A 161 5.56 7.08 31.51
N ASN A 162 5.70 8.12 30.69
CA ASN A 162 4.62 8.71 29.89
C ASN A 162 4.83 8.32 28.42
N ILE A 163 3.96 7.47 27.84
CA ILE A 163 4.03 7.11 26.41
C ILE A 163 2.62 6.94 25.82
N ASP A 164 2.46 7.55 24.64
CA ASP A 164 1.24 7.81 23.87
C ASP A 164 0.51 6.58 23.30
N ASP A 165 -0.79 6.79 23.09
CA ASP A 165 -1.81 5.87 22.58
C ASP A 165 -1.48 5.22 21.22
N LYS A 166 -1.05 3.94 21.24
CA LYS A 166 -1.33 2.96 20.17
C LYS A 166 -1.57 1.56 20.75
N LEU A 167 -2.83 1.27 21.08
CA LEU A 167 -3.27 -0.04 21.59
C LEU A 167 -3.25 -1.14 20.50
N ALA A 168 -2.30 -2.06 20.61
CA ALA A 168 -2.43 -3.47 20.20
C ALA A 168 -1.44 -4.33 21.01
N GLY A 169 -1.79 -4.57 22.28
CA GLY A 169 -0.93 -5.26 23.26
C GLY A 169 -0.09 -4.28 24.07
N THR A 170 0.02 -4.54 25.38
CA THR A 170 0.92 -3.77 26.24
C THR A 170 2.35 -4.20 25.96
N GLU A 171 3.12 -3.34 25.31
CA GLU A 171 4.56 -3.53 25.13
C GLU A 171 5.24 -3.25 26.47
N ILE A 172 5.69 -4.31 27.14
CA ILE A 172 6.43 -4.22 28.41
C ILE A 172 7.88 -3.76 28.13
N SER A 173 8.39 -4.09 26.94
CA SER A 173 9.69 -3.69 26.41
C SER A 173 9.68 -3.88 24.89
N ASP A 174 10.62 -3.27 24.15
CA ASP A 174 10.81 -3.47 22.70
C ASP A 174 10.88 -4.94 22.27
N ARG A 175 11.27 -5.83 23.20
CA ARG A 175 11.37 -7.28 22.97
C ARG A 175 10.25 -8.09 23.62
N THR A 176 9.44 -7.50 24.50
CA THR A 176 8.43 -8.21 25.28
C THR A 176 7.06 -7.59 25.10
N ARG A 177 6.13 -8.36 24.53
CA ARG A 177 4.74 -7.97 24.38
C ARG A 177 3.85 -8.87 25.23
N PHE A 178 3.00 -8.24 26.03
CA PHE A 178 1.93 -8.93 26.73
C PHE A 178 0.59 -8.60 26.05
N THR A 179 -0.20 -9.64 25.79
CA THR A 179 -1.53 -9.52 25.21
C THR A 179 -2.51 -10.31 26.06
N LEU A 180 -3.52 -9.62 26.58
CA LEU A 180 -4.66 -10.24 27.25
C LEU A 180 -5.81 -10.33 26.23
N THR A 181 -6.25 -11.55 25.93
CA THR A 181 -7.34 -11.81 25.00
C THR A 181 -8.48 -12.53 25.71
N SER A 182 -9.71 -12.03 25.61
CA SER A 182 -10.87 -12.77 26.12
C SER A 182 -11.62 -13.42 24.96
N ARG A 183 -11.89 -14.71 25.08
CA ARG A 183 -12.73 -15.46 24.14
C ARG A 183 -14.04 -15.80 24.83
N LEU A 184 -15.11 -15.19 24.34
CA LEU A 184 -16.48 -15.45 24.80
C LEU A 184 -17.19 -16.27 23.73
N LEU A 185 -17.68 -17.46 24.10
CA LEU A 185 -18.49 -18.32 23.25
C LEU A 185 -19.89 -18.43 23.85
N SER A 186 -20.91 -17.97 23.13
CA SER A 186 -22.32 -18.14 23.52
C SER A 186 -23.02 -19.07 22.52
N MET A 187 -23.52 -20.21 22.98
CA MET A 187 -24.29 -21.16 22.18
C MET A 187 -25.49 -21.68 22.97
N ARG A 188 -26.69 -21.62 22.35
CA ARG A 188 -27.95 -22.19 22.89
C ARG A 188 -28.24 -21.80 24.35
N GLY A 189 -28.07 -20.52 24.69
CA GLY A 189 -28.38 -20.00 26.03
C GLY A 189 -27.33 -20.30 27.11
N ARG A 190 -26.23 -20.99 26.77
CA ARG A 190 -25.05 -21.12 27.63
C ARG A 190 -23.93 -20.23 27.07
N ALA A 191 -23.44 -19.32 27.92
CA ALA A 191 -22.27 -18.50 27.63
C ALA A 191 -21.09 -19.03 28.46
N GLY A 192 -19.99 -19.35 27.79
CA GLY A 192 -18.71 -19.71 28.40
C GLY A 192 -17.64 -18.75 27.91
N GLY A 193 -16.83 -18.24 28.83
CA GLY A 193 -15.76 -17.29 28.51
C GLY A 193 -14.44 -17.77 29.11
N ASN A 194 -13.35 -17.66 28.36
CA ASN A 194 -12.01 -17.82 28.90
C ASN A 194 -11.17 -16.58 28.59
N VAL A 195 -10.32 -16.19 29.52
CA VAL A 195 -9.37 -15.09 29.35
C VAL A 195 -7.98 -15.70 29.23
N PHE A 196 -7.28 -15.37 28.15
CA PHE A 196 -5.93 -15.85 27.86
C PHE A 196 -4.94 -14.70 28.02
N GLY A 197 -3.95 -14.87 28.89
CA GLY A 197 -2.77 -14.00 28.93
C GLY A 197 -1.66 -14.62 28.09
N THR A 198 -1.21 -13.91 27.06
CA THR A 198 -0.09 -14.33 26.20
C THR A 198 1.09 -13.38 26.41
N VAL A 199 2.23 -13.93 26.82
CA VAL A 199 3.51 -13.24 26.87
C VAL A 199 4.32 -13.69 25.67
N LYS A 200 4.67 -12.76 24.78
CA LYS A 200 5.59 -12.98 23.67
C LYS A 200 6.90 -12.25 23.95
N HIS A 201 8.01 -12.99 23.97
CA HIS A 201 9.33 -12.43 24.20
C HIS A 201 10.30 -12.81 23.07
N GLN A 202 10.98 -11.82 22.51
CA GLN A 202 11.98 -11.97 21.48
C GLN A 202 13.39 -11.91 22.09
N PHE A 203 13.98 -13.07 22.37
CA PHE A 203 15.34 -13.16 22.93
C PHE A 203 16.40 -12.72 21.91
N SER A 204 16.17 -13.03 20.64
CA SER A 204 17.02 -12.61 19.52
C SER A 204 16.18 -12.45 18.26
N PRO A 205 16.72 -11.85 17.17
CA PRO A 205 16.02 -11.82 15.88
C PRO A 205 15.56 -13.20 15.41
N ARG A 206 16.27 -14.26 15.82
CA ARG A 206 16.04 -15.66 15.44
C ARG A 206 15.23 -16.47 16.46
N LEU A 207 15.18 -16.07 17.73
CA LEU A 207 14.51 -16.83 18.80
C LEU A 207 13.34 -16.03 19.40
N GLN A 208 12.14 -16.58 19.29
CA GLN A 208 10.92 -16.04 19.88
C GLN A 208 10.28 -17.09 20.78
N LEU A 209 9.94 -16.70 22.02
CA LEU A 209 9.14 -17.49 22.93
C LEU A 209 7.77 -16.85 23.10
N GLU A 210 6.73 -17.67 23.15
CA GLU A 210 5.35 -17.28 23.36
C GLU A 210 4.75 -18.22 24.42
N ALA A 211 4.29 -17.67 25.53
CA ALA A 211 3.63 -18.41 26.60
C ALA A 211 2.23 -17.87 26.79
N THR A 212 1.22 -18.71 26.55
CA THR A 212 -0.20 -18.39 26.70
C THR A 212 -0.79 -19.17 27.86
N SER A 213 -1.44 -18.50 28.81
CA SER A 213 -2.14 -19.12 29.93
C SER A 213 -3.61 -18.72 29.93
N GLY A 214 -4.50 -19.71 29.96
CA GLY A 214 -5.94 -19.56 30.21
C GLY A 214 -6.18 -19.37 31.70
N LEU A 215 -6.77 -18.23 32.07
CA LEU A 215 -6.99 -17.80 33.45
C LEU A 215 -8.26 -18.41 34.06
N LEU A 216 -9.26 -18.72 33.23
CA LEU A 216 -10.52 -19.35 33.63
C LEU A 216 -10.53 -20.84 33.25
N GLU A 217 -11.47 -21.59 33.82
CA GLU A 217 -11.60 -23.02 33.54
C GLU A 217 -12.07 -23.29 32.08
N PRO A 218 -11.48 -24.28 31.38
CA PRO A 218 -10.29 -25.05 31.77
C PRO A 218 -9.02 -24.20 31.69
N ARG A 219 -8.20 -24.23 32.75
CA ARG A 219 -6.90 -23.55 32.76
C ARG A 219 -5.93 -24.33 31.88
N THR A 220 -5.46 -23.72 30.80
CA THR A 220 -4.51 -24.34 29.87
C THR A 220 -3.28 -23.45 29.73
N MET A 221 -2.09 -24.04 29.76
CA MET A 221 -0.85 -23.35 29.46
C MET A 221 -0.26 -23.90 28.16
N VAL A 222 -0.05 -23.01 27.20
CA VAL A 222 0.61 -23.32 25.93
C VAL A 222 1.91 -22.53 25.87
N SER A 223 3.04 -23.22 25.78
CA SER A 223 4.33 -22.58 25.52
C SER A 223 4.79 -22.94 24.12
N LYS A 224 5.28 -21.96 23.38
CA LYS A 224 5.73 -22.08 22.00
C LYS A 224 7.07 -21.39 21.85
N ALA A 225 8.07 -22.13 21.41
CA ALA A 225 9.37 -21.62 21.02
C ALA A 225 9.48 -21.69 19.49
N THR A 226 9.82 -20.57 18.86
CA THR A 226 10.12 -20.49 17.43
C THR A 226 11.57 -20.06 17.27
N PHE A 227 12.36 -20.90 16.60
CA PHE A 227 13.76 -20.66 16.32
C PHE A 227 14.01 -20.70 14.82
N GLU A 228 14.43 -19.58 14.24
CA GLU A 228 14.79 -19.44 12.84
C GLU A 228 16.29 -19.70 12.70
N LEU A 229 16.67 -20.87 12.15
CA LEU A 229 18.09 -21.16 11.92
C LEU A 229 18.65 -20.23 10.84
N ASN A 230 17.96 -20.21 9.69
CA ASN A 230 18.27 -19.46 8.47
C ASN A 230 16.96 -19.04 7.80
N GLU A 231 17.02 -18.17 6.79
CA GLU A 231 15.84 -17.69 6.04
C GLU A 231 14.97 -18.83 5.46
N ALA A 232 15.58 -19.98 5.17
CA ALA A 232 14.91 -21.16 4.62
C ALA A 232 14.49 -22.20 5.66
N THR A 233 14.91 -22.12 6.94
CA THR A 233 14.69 -23.19 7.93
C THR A 233 14.22 -22.64 9.27
N THR A 234 13.06 -23.13 9.72
CA THR A 234 12.44 -22.76 11.00
C THR A 234 12.17 -24.02 11.83
N LEU A 235 12.52 -23.96 13.11
CA LEU A 235 12.17 -24.95 14.11
C LEU A 235 11.15 -24.36 15.06
N ARG A 236 10.14 -25.14 15.41
CA ARG A 236 9.09 -24.77 16.35
C ARG A 236 8.95 -25.87 17.37
N ALA A 237 8.92 -25.53 18.65
CA ALA A 237 8.58 -26.46 19.71
C ALA A 237 7.36 -25.90 20.46
N GLU A 238 6.30 -26.67 20.57
CA GLU A 238 5.07 -26.29 21.25
C GLU A 238 4.78 -27.31 22.36
N SER A 239 4.47 -26.84 23.56
CA SER A 239 4.04 -27.65 24.69
C SER A 239 2.68 -27.17 25.17
N THR A 240 1.74 -28.08 25.35
CA THR A 240 0.40 -27.79 25.88
C THR A 240 0.16 -28.59 27.15
N ILE A 241 -0.28 -27.89 28.20
CA ILE A 241 -0.58 -28.44 29.53
C ILE A 241 -1.99 -28.00 29.93
N ILE A 242 -2.80 -28.93 30.45
CA ILE A 242 -4.09 -28.61 31.05
C ILE A 242 -3.90 -28.61 32.58
N LEU A 243 -4.00 -27.44 33.21
CA LEU A 243 -3.67 -27.23 34.62
C LEU A 243 -4.70 -27.84 35.58
N ALA A 244 -5.88 -28.25 35.09
CA ALA A 244 -6.91 -28.89 35.93
C ALA A 244 -6.40 -30.18 36.59
N ASN A 245 -5.54 -30.94 35.89
CA ASN A 245 -4.95 -32.20 36.36
C ASN A 245 -3.41 -32.19 36.19
N ALA A 246 -2.74 -31.09 36.52
CA ALA A 246 -1.30 -30.89 36.23
C ALA A 246 -0.35 -31.95 36.82
N LEU A 247 -0.78 -32.70 37.84
CA LEU A 247 -0.01 -33.79 38.45
C LEU A 247 -0.20 -35.14 37.73
N GLN A 248 -1.22 -35.26 36.87
CA GLN A 248 -1.59 -36.50 36.20
C GLN A 248 -1.39 -36.39 34.67
N ASP A 249 -1.62 -35.22 34.07
CA ASP A 249 -1.45 -35.01 32.63
C ASP A 249 0.02 -34.78 32.23
N VAL A 250 0.55 -35.68 31.41
CA VAL A 250 1.86 -35.51 30.76
C VAL A 250 1.76 -34.37 29.71
N PRO A 251 2.66 -33.36 29.73
CA PRO A 251 2.66 -32.27 28.75
C PRO A 251 2.78 -32.82 27.33
N ARG A 252 1.86 -32.42 26.44
CA ARG A 252 1.97 -32.74 25.03
C ARG A 252 2.99 -31.81 24.40
N LEU A 253 4.10 -32.36 23.92
CA LEU A 253 5.18 -31.64 23.26
C LEU A 253 5.19 -31.98 21.76
N THR A 254 5.11 -30.95 20.92
CA THR A 254 5.15 -31.06 19.47
C THR A 254 6.37 -30.29 18.95
N ILE A 255 7.34 -30.99 18.37
CA ILE A 255 8.49 -30.39 17.70
C ILE A 255 8.23 -30.43 16.20
N THR A 256 8.22 -29.27 15.55
CA THR A 256 8.03 -29.11 14.11
C THR A 256 9.23 -28.43 13.48
N GLY A 257 9.91 -29.11 12.56
CA GLY A 257 10.93 -28.52 11.71
C GLY A 257 10.37 -28.28 10.31
N GLN A 258 10.41 -27.04 9.84
CA GLN A 258 10.00 -26.65 8.50
C GLN A 258 11.21 -26.11 7.74
N ARG A 259 11.44 -26.61 6.52
CA ARG A 259 12.52 -26.18 5.65
C ARG A 259 12.04 -26.01 4.21
N LEU A 260 12.39 -24.90 3.60
CA LEU A 260 12.34 -24.73 2.15
C LEU A 260 13.50 -25.54 1.55
N LEU A 261 13.17 -26.61 0.82
CA LEU A 261 14.15 -27.51 0.19
C LEU A 261 14.53 -26.97 -1.20
N ASP A 262 13.54 -26.48 -1.94
CA ASP A 262 13.66 -25.75 -3.20
C ASP A 262 12.69 -24.56 -3.19
N PRO A 263 12.86 -23.53 -4.06
CA PRO A 263 11.92 -22.40 -4.15
C PRO A 263 10.46 -22.83 -4.36
N THR A 264 10.24 -24.04 -4.88
CA THR A 264 8.94 -24.64 -5.15
C THR A 264 8.52 -25.73 -4.17
N LEU A 265 9.39 -26.15 -3.24
CA LEU A 265 9.16 -27.32 -2.37
C LEU A 265 9.54 -27.02 -0.92
N THR A 266 8.56 -27.17 -0.02
CA THR A 266 8.75 -27.03 1.44
C THR A 266 8.52 -28.38 2.12
N GLY A 267 9.49 -28.82 2.92
CA GLY A 267 9.37 -29.98 3.79
C GLY A 267 9.01 -29.56 5.21
N VAL A 268 8.13 -30.31 5.86
CA VAL A 268 7.80 -30.15 7.28
C VAL A 268 7.83 -31.51 7.96
N ILE A 269 8.62 -31.63 9.02
CA ILE A 269 8.67 -32.80 9.89
C ILE A 269 8.09 -32.37 11.24
N SER A 270 7.16 -33.15 11.78
CA SER A 270 6.57 -32.92 13.09
C SER A 270 6.64 -34.19 13.92
N PHE A 271 7.08 -34.06 15.16
CA PHE A 271 7.14 -35.12 16.15
C PHE A 271 6.31 -34.70 17.36
N THR A 272 5.33 -35.52 17.71
CA THR A 272 4.42 -35.30 18.84
C THR A 272 4.68 -36.36 19.90
N THR A 273 4.95 -35.94 21.14
CA THR A 273 5.12 -36.83 22.29
C THR A 273 3.78 -37.44 22.72
N PRO A 274 3.81 -38.62 23.38
CA PRO A 274 2.60 -39.26 23.85
C PRO A 274 1.97 -38.47 25.01
N THR A 275 0.66 -38.59 25.13
CA THR A 275 -0.10 -38.25 26.35
C THR A 275 -0.58 -39.54 26.99
N LEU A 276 -1.11 -39.51 28.22
CA LEU A 276 -1.66 -40.72 28.87
C LEU A 276 -2.67 -41.50 28.00
N THR A 277 -3.32 -40.80 27.06
CA THR A 277 -4.37 -41.35 26.19
C THR A 277 -3.94 -41.56 24.73
N ALA A 278 -2.77 -41.06 24.29
CA ALA A 278 -2.38 -41.10 22.87
C ALA A 278 -0.89 -41.41 22.69
N PRO A 279 -0.52 -42.29 21.75
CA PRO A 279 0.86 -42.65 21.50
C PRO A 279 1.63 -41.56 20.74
N SER A 280 2.96 -41.65 20.70
CA SER A 280 3.82 -40.71 19.95
C SER A 280 3.53 -40.78 18.45
N ALA A 281 3.54 -39.64 17.77
CA ALA A 281 3.34 -39.57 16.32
C ALA A 281 4.46 -38.79 15.63
N LEU A 282 4.98 -39.33 14.54
CA LEU A 282 5.92 -38.67 13.64
C LEU A 282 5.22 -38.46 12.29
N ALA A 283 5.09 -37.21 11.85
CA ALA A 283 4.54 -36.88 10.55
C ALA A 283 5.54 -36.10 9.70
N VAL A 284 5.78 -36.58 8.48
CA VAL A 284 6.63 -35.93 7.47
C VAL A 284 5.73 -35.49 6.34
N SER A 285 5.81 -34.22 5.94
CA SER A 285 5.05 -33.67 4.84
C SER A 285 5.93 -32.91 3.86
N LEU A 286 5.58 -33.00 2.58
CA LEU A 286 6.21 -32.27 1.48
C LEU A 286 5.11 -31.50 0.76
N SER A 287 5.23 -30.18 0.71
CA SER A 287 4.28 -29.30 0.02
C SER A 287 4.97 -28.58 -1.13
N SER A 288 4.40 -28.68 -2.32
CA SER A 288 4.85 -27.99 -3.53
C SER A 288 4.01 -26.75 -3.81
N THR A 289 4.62 -25.72 -4.40
CA THR A 289 3.91 -24.53 -4.92
C THR A 289 2.92 -24.86 -6.03
N SER A 290 3.09 -26.01 -6.69
CA SER A 290 2.12 -26.55 -7.66
C SER A 290 0.79 -27.00 -7.04
N GLY A 291 0.70 -27.03 -5.70
CA GLY A 291 -0.50 -27.41 -4.95
C GLY A 291 -0.53 -28.88 -4.51
N LEU A 292 0.52 -29.66 -4.78
CA LEU A 292 0.67 -31.03 -4.28
C LEU A 292 1.21 -31.02 -2.84
N VAL A 293 0.55 -31.74 -1.94
CA VAL A 293 0.97 -31.97 -0.56
C VAL A 293 0.95 -33.47 -0.29
N THR A 294 2.09 -34.05 0.06
CA THR A 294 2.16 -35.45 0.49
C THR A 294 2.53 -35.50 1.96
N THR A 295 1.90 -36.40 2.72
CA THR A 295 2.11 -36.54 4.16
C THR A 295 2.18 -38.00 4.54
N VAL A 296 3.20 -38.38 5.31
CA VAL A 296 3.35 -39.70 5.91
C VAL A 296 3.29 -39.51 7.42
N GLU A 297 2.32 -40.13 8.07
CA GLU A 297 2.13 -40.12 9.52
C GLU A 297 2.38 -41.52 10.08
N LEU A 298 3.26 -41.61 11.06
CA LEU A 298 3.67 -42.83 11.74
C LEU A 298 3.37 -42.69 13.23
N SER A 299 2.50 -43.54 13.74
CA SER A 299 2.24 -43.67 15.17
C SER A 299 1.99 -45.14 15.53
N PRO A 300 2.21 -45.56 16.79
CA PRO A 300 1.94 -46.93 17.24
C PRO A 300 0.53 -47.44 16.95
N ALA A 301 -0.47 -46.57 16.81
CA ALA A 301 -1.86 -46.95 16.55
C ALA A 301 -2.33 -46.67 15.10
N LYS A 302 -1.54 -45.93 14.32
CA LYS A 302 -1.93 -45.41 13.00
C LYS A 302 -0.68 -45.16 12.15
N LEU A 303 -0.60 -45.87 11.02
CA LEU A 303 0.34 -45.59 9.94
C LEU A 303 -0.48 -45.09 8.75
N GLN A 304 -0.27 -43.85 8.30
CA GLN A 304 -1.06 -43.24 7.22
C GLN A 304 -0.16 -42.57 6.19
N LEU A 305 -0.44 -42.81 4.91
CA LEU A 305 0.12 -42.09 3.77
C LEU A 305 -1.02 -41.34 3.08
N SER A 306 -0.88 -40.03 2.91
CA SER A 306 -1.83 -39.21 2.16
C SER A 306 -1.16 -38.29 1.16
N ALA A 307 -1.87 -38.03 0.06
CA ALA A 307 -1.51 -37.08 -0.97
C ALA A 307 -2.74 -36.21 -1.27
N GLU A 308 -2.57 -34.90 -1.32
CA GLU A 308 -3.59 -33.93 -1.71
C GLU A 308 -3.05 -33.05 -2.83
N TYR A 309 -3.82 -32.88 -3.90
CA TYR A 309 -3.49 -31.98 -5.00
C TYR A 309 -4.59 -30.95 -5.15
N GLY A 310 -4.25 -29.65 -5.02
CA GLY A 310 -5.19 -28.54 -5.10
C GLY A 310 -4.86 -27.55 -6.22
N VAL A 311 -5.85 -27.21 -7.05
CA VAL A 311 -5.73 -26.22 -8.14
C VAL A 311 -6.86 -25.19 -8.08
N ARG A 312 -6.50 -23.93 -8.27
CA ARG A 312 -7.45 -22.81 -8.29
C ARG A 312 -7.84 -22.44 -9.71
N VAL A 313 -9.12 -22.55 -10.04
CA VAL A 313 -9.67 -22.25 -11.37
C VAL A 313 -10.47 -20.95 -11.34
N GLY A 314 -10.08 -19.95 -12.16
CA GLY A 314 -10.81 -18.68 -12.30
C GLY A 314 -10.21 -17.46 -11.60
N GLY A 315 -8.92 -17.44 -11.29
CA GLY A 315 -8.22 -16.29 -10.70
C GLY A 315 -8.36 -16.16 -9.17
N LYS A 316 -8.16 -14.96 -8.61
CA LYS A 316 -8.14 -14.73 -7.14
C LYS A 316 -9.44 -15.12 -6.43
N ASP A 317 -10.59 -14.96 -7.09
CA ASP A 317 -11.92 -15.32 -6.58
C ASP A 317 -12.48 -16.62 -7.17
N GLY A 318 -11.59 -17.44 -7.77
CA GLY A 318 -11.93 -18.71 -8.40
C GLY A 318 -12.30 -19.83 -7.41
N VAL A 319 -12.80 -20.93 -7.97
CA VAL A 319 -13.07 -22.18 -7.21
C VAL A 319 -11.75 -22.92 -7.02
N LEU A 320 -11.45 -23.33 -5.79
CA LEU A 320 -10.32 -24.22 -5.49
C LEU A 320 -10.84 -25.65 -5.47
N LEU A 321 -10.37 -26.44 -6.43
CA LEU A 321 -10.61 -27.87 -6.54
C LEU A 321 -9.44 -28.59 -5.86
N SER A 322 -9.69 -29.51 -4.95
CA SER A 322 -8.67 -30.40 -4.40
C SER A 322 -9.09 -31.85 -4.46
N ALA A 323 -8.15 -32.73 -4.78
CA ALA A 323 -8.32 -34.17 -4.74
C ALA A 323 -7.32 -34.73 -3.72
N SER A 324 -7.80 -35.51 -2.77
CA SER A 324 -6.95 -36.16 -1.77
C SER A 324 -7.19 -37.65 -1.75
N ALA A 325 -6.11 -38.40 -1.56
CA ALA A 325 -6.14 -39.83 -1.34
C ALA A 325 -5.31 -40.13 -0.10
N ALA A 326 -5.85 -40.95 0.78
CA ALA A 326 -5.22 -41.35 2.03
C ALA A 326 -5.38 -42.85 2.23
N THR A 327 -4.31 -43.53 2.56
CA THR A 327 -4.29 -44.95 2.89
C THR A 327 -3.63 -45.10 4.24
N GLY A 328 -4.12 -45.97 5.10
CA GLY A 328 -3.49 -46.17 6.39
C GLY A 328 -3.93 -47.43 7.09
N LEU A 329 -3.05 -47.95 7.93
CA LEU A 329 -3.32 -49.06 8.81
C LEU A 329 -3.61 -48.52 10.21
N ASN A 330 -4.82 -48.81 10.71
CA ASN A 330 -5.23 -48.50 12.07
C ASN A 330 -5.47 -49.80 12.86
N GLN A 331 -5.73 -49.71 14.16
CA GLN A 331 -6.11 -50.86 14.99
C GLN A 331 -7.34 -51.65 14.44
N GLY A 332 -8.19 -51.00 13.63
CA GLY A 332 -9.33 -51.62 12.95
C GLY A 332 -9.05 -52.20 11.55
N GLY A 333 -7.79 -52.25 11.12
CA GLY A 333 -7.39 -52.79 9.81
C GLY A 333 -6.96 -51.73 8.79
N LEU A 334 -6.84 -52.14 7.52
CA LEU A 334 -6.45 -51.28 6.40
C LEU A 334 -7.62 -50.36 6.02
N GLY A 335 -7.40 -49.06 6.10
CA GLY A 335 -8.30 -48.00 5.70
C GLY A 335 -7.80 -47.28 4.45
N MET A 336 -8.67 -47.06 3.45
CA MET A 336 -8.39 -46.15 2.32
C MET A 336 -9.52 -45.12 2.23
N VAL A 337 -9.18 -43.87 1.95
CA VAL A 337 -10.11 -42.77 1.77
C VAL A 337 -9.67 -41.94 0.56
N VAL A 338 -10.57 -41.72 -0.39
CA VAL A 338 -10.35 -40.82 -1.52
C VAL A 338 -11.42 -39.75 -1.45
N GLU A 339 -11.02 -38.48 -1.41
CA GLU A 339 -11.92 -37.33 -1.38
C GLU A 339 -11.65 -36.36 -2.54
N VAL A 340 -12.71 -35.83 -3.13
CA VAL A 340 -12.66 -34.74 -4.11
C VAL A 340 -13.48 -33.58 -3.57
N ASN A 341 -12.86 -32.43 -3.45
CA ASN A 341 -13.40 -31.24 -2.80
C ASN A 341 -13.43 -30.05 -3.77
N GLY A 342 -14.59 -29.40 -3.89
CA GLY A 342 -14.76 -28.12 -4.55
C GLY A 342 -15.04 -27.03 -3.53
N THR A 343 -14.20 -26.00 -3.46
CA THR A 343 -14.33 -24.88 -2.52
C THR A 343 -14.56 -23.57 -3.26
N ALA A 344 -15.66 -22.89 -2.96
CA ALA A 344 -16.05 -21.63 -3.56
C ALA A 344 -16.26 -20.56 -2.49
N LYS A 345 -15.62 -19.41 -2.67
CA LYS A 345 -15.92 -18.21 -1.86
C LYS A 345 -17.16 -17.57 -2.46
N LEU A 346 -18.29 -17.59 -1.74
CA LEU A 346 -19.57 -17.04 -2.22
C LEU A 346 -19.65 -15.52 -1.96
N ALA A 347 -19.21 -15.10 -0.77
CA ALA A 347 -19.14 -13.71 -0.31
C ALA A 347 -17.85 -13.47 0.49
N GLU A 348 -17.56 -12.23 0.89
CA GLU A 348 -16.35 -11.85 1.63
C GLU A 348 -16.07 -12.73 2.86
N ALA A 349 -17.13 -13.11 3.59
CA ALA A 349 -17.08 -13.94 4.78
C ALA A 349 -17.91 -15.23 4.70
N THR A 350 -18.22 -15.71 3.48
CA THR A 350 -18.97 -16.97 3.29
C THR A 350 -18.24 -17.88 2.30
N THR A 351 -17.82 -19.04 2.77
CA THR A 351 -17.20 -20.09 1.94
C THR A 351 -18.04 -21.34 1.98
N VAL A 352 -18.24 -21.94 0.80
CA VAL A 352 -18.93 -23.21 0.64
C VAL A 352 -17.92 -24.21 0.11
N ARG A 353 -17.85 -25.37 0.75
CA ARG A 353 -17.05 -26.51 0.31
C ARG A 353 -17.98 -27.69 0.13
N VAL A 354 -17.94 -28.30 -1.03
CA VAL A 354 -18.66 -29.55 -1.32
C VAL A 354 -17.61 -30.60 -1.57
N GLY A 355 -17.65 -31.67 -0.80
CA GLY A 355 -16.69 -32.76 -0.85
C GLY A 355 -17.38 -34.09 -1.06
N VAL A 356 -16.83 -34.94 -1.91
CA VAL A 356 -17.28 -36.32 -2.09
C VAL A 356 -16.14 -37.23 -1.71
N GLY A 357 -16.40 -38.13 -0.77
CA GLY A 357 -15.42 -39.06 -0.25
C GLY A 357 -15.90 -40.50 -0.37
N ALA A 358 -15.03 -41.38 -0.83
CA ALA A 358 -15.23 -42.83 -0.77
C ALA A 358 -14.20 -43.43 0.19
N ALA A 359 -14.64 -44.27 1.11
CA ALA A 359 -13.79 -44.91 2.12
C ALA A 359 -13.89 -46.43 2.06
N LEU A 360 -12.85 -47.15 2.49
CA LEU A 360 -12.77 -48.61 2.61
C LEU A 360 -12.09 -48.95 3.95
N PRO A 361 -12.65 -49.79 4.84
CA PRO A 361 -14.04 -50.24 4.84
C PRO A 361 -14.97 -49.05 5.11
N GLY A 362 -15.89 -48.80 4.17
CA GLY A 362 -16.77 -47.64 4.17
C GLY A 362 -17.53 -47.55 2.85
N GLY A 363 -18.39 -46.55 2.72
CA GLY A 363 -19.08 -46.27 1.47
C GLY A 363 -18.81 -44.86 0.97
N VAL A 364 -19.68 -44.39 0.09
CA VAL A 364 -19.59 -43.06 -0.51
C VAL A 364 -20.35 -42.05 0.37
N SER A 365 -19.73 -40.90 0.61
CA SER A 365 -20.28 -39.81 1.41
C SER A 365 -20.12 -38.47 0.70
N LEU A 366 -21.15 -37.65 0.77
CA LEU A 366 -21.16 -36.25 0.34
C LEU A 366 -21.14 -35.36 1.58
N LYS A 367 -20.15 -34.49 1.70
CA LYS A 367 -20.01 -33.52 2.79
C LYS A 367 -20.18 -32.12 2.25
N ILE A 368 -21.18 -31.40 2.74
CA ILE A 368 -21.36 -29.98 2.44
C ILE A 368 -20.93 -29.17 3.66
N HIS A 369 -19.89 -28.37 3.51
CA HIS A 369 -19.38 -27.45 4.50
C HIS A 369 -19.77 -26.02 4.13
N LEU A 370 -20.50 -25.34 5.00
CA LEU A 370 -20.82 -23.92 4.90
C LEU A 370 -20.17 -23.18 6.06
N ASN A 371 -19.20 -22.32 5.75
CA ASN A 371 -18.55 -21.47 6.74
C ASN A 371 -19.01 -20.02 6.53
N ARG A 372 -19.71 -19.44 7.49
CA ARG A 372 -20.15 -18.04 7.48
C ARG A 372 -19.97 -17.41 8.85
N LEU A 373 -19.25 -16.28 8.91
CA LEU A 373 -19.13 -15.47 10.14
C LEU A 373 -18.71 -16.30 11.38
N GLY A 374 -17.71 -17.16 11.22
CA GLY A 374 -17.23 -18.05 12.30
C GLY A 374 -18.09 -19.30 12.56
N GLN A 375 -19.29 -19.40 12.00
CA GLN A 375 -20.13 -20.59 12.08
C GLN A 375 -19.74 -21.58 10.97
N ARG A 376 -19.45 -22.83 11.37
CA ARG A 376 -19.14 -23.95 10.46
C ARG A 376 -20.28 -24.96 10.52
N ILE A 377 -21.09 -24.99 9.48
CA ILE A 377 -22.15 -25.98 9.30
C ILE A 377 -21.59 -27.08 8.41
N ILE A 378 -21.67 -28.33 8.87
CA ILE A 378 -21.23 -29.51 8.11
C ILE A 378 -22.44 -30.43 8.00
N ILE A 379 -22.83 -30.74 6.76
CA ILE A 379 -23.94 -31.63 6.45
C ILE A 379 -23.33 -32.88 5.80
N PRO A 380 -23.06 -33.94 6.59
CA PRO A 380 -22.61 -35.22 6.05
C PRO A 380 -23.82 -36.03 5.57
N ILE A 381 -23.80 -36.42 4.31
CA ILE A 381 -24.82 -37.25 3.66
C ILE A 381 -24.13 -38.55 3.25
N GLN A 382 -24.48 -39.66 3.90
CA GLN A 382 -24.00 -40.97 3.51
C GLN A 382 -24.85 -41.49 2.35
N LEU A 383 -24.22 -41.71 1.19
CA LEU A 383 -24.90 -42.12 -0.04
C LEU A 383 -24.95 -43.64 -0.16
N SER A 384 -23.87 -44.31 0.21
CA SER A 384 -23.82 -45.77 0.27
C SER A 384 -23.09 -46.24 1.53
N ARG A 385 -23.42 -47.45 1.97
CA ARG A 385 -22.69 -48.14 3.05
C ARG A 385 -21.52 -48.97 2.53
N GLU A 386 -21.63 -49.42 1.28
CA GLU A 386 -20.62 -50.18 0.56
C GLU A 386 -19.90 -49.27 -0.44
N PHE A 387 -18.67 -49.64 -0.77
CA PHE A 387 -17.88 -48.93 -1.77
C PHE A 387 -18.39 -49.22 -3.17
N ASP A 388 -18.92 -48.20 -3.85
CA ASP A 388 -19.27 -48.24 -5.27
C ASP A 388 -18.50 -47.15 -6.01
N LEU A 389 -17.59 -47.58 -6.88
CA LEU A 389 -16.75 -46.69 -7.68
C LEU A 389 -17.57 -45.82 -8.63
N ASN A 390 -18.63 -46.37 -9.23
CA ASN A 390 -19.45 -45.62 -10.18
C ASN A 390 -20.20 -44.51 -9.46
N LEU A 391 -20.80 -44.82 -8.31
CA LEU A 391 -21.47 -43.83 -7.47
C LEU A 391 -20.49 -42.75 -7.00
N ALA A 392 -19.28 -43.12 -6.59
CA ALA A 392 -18.23 -42.17 -6.19
C ALA A 392 -17.82 -41.24 -7.34
N LEU A 393 -17.67 -41.78 -8.56
CA LEU A 393 -17.31 -41.00 -9.74
C LEU A 393 -18.41 -40.01 -10.14
N TYR A 394 -19.67 -40.46 -10.22
CA TYR A 394 -20.79 -39.56 -10.55
C TYR A 394 -20.94 -38.45 -9.52
N THR A 395 -20.84 -38.80 -8.24
CA THR A 395 -20.99 -37.84 -7.15
C THR A 395 -19.80 -36.91 -7.01
N ALA A 396 -18.60 -37.26 -7.48
CA ALA A 396 -17.46 -36.34 -7.53
C ALA A 396 -17.51 -35.42 -8.76
N VAL A 397 -17.80 -35.97 -9.94
CA VAL A 397 -17.73 -35.26 -11.23
C VAL A 397 -18.88 -34.27 -11.38
N ILE A 398 -20.12 -34.67 -11.10
CA ILE A 398 -21.31 -33.84 -11.32
C ILE A 398 -21.27 -32.54 -10.48
N PRO A 399 -21.03 -32.58 -9.14
CA PRO A 399 -20.94 -31.37 -8.34
C PRO A 399 -19.76 -30.48 -8.72
N SER A 400 -18.60 -31.06 -9.07
CA SER A 400 -17.42 -30.30 -9.48
C SER A 400 -17.68 -29.52 -10.77
N ILE A 401 -18.25 -30.17 -11.79
CA ILE A 401 -18.64 -29.52 -13.06
C ILE A 401 -19.72 -28.47 -12.80
N SER A 402 -20.75 -28.80 -12.02
CA SER A 402 -21.84 -27.87 -11.70
C SER A 402 -21.34 -26.61 -10.99
N ALA A 403 -20.39 -26.74 -10.06
CA ALA A 403 -19.80 -25.62 -9.33
C ALA A 403 -19.01 -24.68 -10.25
N VAL A 404 -18.26 -25.25 -11.21
CA VAL A 404 -17.53 -24.45 -12.21
C VAL A 404 -18.51 -23.71 -13.11
N LEU A 405 -19.55 -24.37 -13.61
CA LEU A 405 -20.57 -23.76 -14.47
C LEU A 405 -21.33 -22.64 -13.75
N VAL A 406 -21.79 -22.88 -12.53
CA VAL A 406 -22.48 -21.87 -11.70
C VAL A 406 -21.57 -20.68 -11.45
N ASN A 407 -20.28 -20.90 -11.16
CA ASN A 407 -19.36 -19.80 -10.93
C ASN A 407 -19.13 -18.96 -12.19
N GLN A 408 -18.92 -19.59 -13.35
CA GLN A 408 -18.64 -18.89 -14.60
C GLN A 408 -19.87 -18.17 -15.17
N TYR A 409 -21.04 -18.82 -15.18
CA TYR A 409 -22.23 -18.30 -15.87
C TYR A 409 -23.19 -17.51 -14.97
N ILE A 410 -23.19 -17.74 -13.65
CA ILE A 410 -24.13 -17.07 -12.74
C ILE A 410 -23.39 -16.10 -11.82
N LEU A 411 -22.40 -16.58 -11.05
CA LEU A 411 -21.79 -15.76 -9.99
C LEU A 411 -20.88 -14.67 -10.56
N LYS A 412 -20.01 -14.99 -11.51
CA LYS A 412 -19.08 -14.02 -12.12
C LYS A 412 -19.80 -12.83 -12.78
N PRO A 413 -20.81 -13.01 -13.65
CA PRO A 413 -21.51 -11.86 -14.24
C PRO A 413 -22.30 -11.06 -13.20
N GLN A 414 -22.89 -11.70 -12.18
CA GLN A 414 -23.56 -10.95 -11.11
C GLN A 414 -22.60 -10.09 -10.30
N ARG A 415 -21.39 -10.59 -9.99
CA ARG A 415 -20.35 -9.79 -9.31
C ARG A 415 -19.95 -8.58 -10.13
N GLN A 416 -19.75 -8.76 -11.43
CA GLN A 416 -19.43 -7.67 -12.34
C GLN A 416 -20.57 -6.63 -12.39
N LYS A 417 -21.83 -7.07 -12.50
CA LYS A 417 -23.00 -6.17 -12.43
C LYS A 417 -23.10 -5.41 -11.11
N ARG A 418 -22.83 -6.07 -9.97
CA ARG A 418 -22.81 -5.41 -8.64
C ARG A 418 -21.68 -4.40 -8.52
N ALA A 419 -20.50 -4.71 -9.05
CA ALA A 419 -19.37 -3.78 -9.08
C ALA A 419 -19.68 -2.55 -9.93
N GLN A 420 -20.30 -2.73 -11.09
CA GLN A 420 -20.77 -1.63 -11.94
C GLN A 420 -21.80 -0.76 -11.23
N ARG A 421 -22.86 -1.36 -10.65
CA ARG A 421 -23.86 -0.61 -9.87
C ARG A 421 -23.26 0.20 -8.71
N ARG A 422 -22.22 -0.32 -8.05
CA ARG A 422 -21.50 0.42 -7.00
C ARG A 422 -20.73 1.61 -7.57
N LEU A 423 -20.08 1.47 -8.72
CA LEU A 423 -19.42 2.57 -9.42
C LEU A 423 -20.44 3.63 -9.86
N ASP A 424 -21.59 3.21 -10.39
CA ASP A 424 -22.65 4.11 -10.83
C ASP A 424 -23.27 4.87 -9.64
N ALA A 425 -23.55 4.19 -8.54
CA ALA A 425 -24.04 4.84 -7.30
C ALA A 425 -23.02 5.82 -6.69
N LEU A 426 -21.71 5.56 -6.86
CA LEU A 426 -20.68 6.53 -6.46
C LEU A 426 -20.67 7.76 -7.37
N ARG A 427 -20.86 7.58 -8.68
CA ARG A 427 -20.96 8.68 -9.65
C ARG A 427 -22.17 9.57 -9.36
N GLU A 428 -23.32 8.98 -9.05
CA GLU A 428 -24.53 9.73 -8.68
C GLU A 428 -24.30 10.60 -7.45
N ARG A 429 -23.68 10.05 -6.40
CA ARG A 429 -23.39 10.80 -5.15
C ARG A 429 -22.41 11.96 -5.33
N GLN A 430 -21.59 11.93 -6.37
CA GLN A 430 -20.58 12.97 -6.65
C GLN A 430 -20.95 13.84 -7.86
N SER A 431 -22.15 13.66 -8.41
CA SER A 431 -22.62 14.43 -9.56
C SER A 431 -22.72 15.93 -9.23
N GLU A 432 -23.29 16.26 -8.07
CA GLU A 432 -23.42 17.65 -7.60
C GLU A 432 -22.04 18.32 -7.47
N THR A 433 -21.07 17.66 -6.84
CA THR A 433 -19.70 18.20 -6.70
C THR A 433 -19.00 18.39 -8.05
N LEU A 434 -19.22 17.47 -9.00
CA LEU A 434 -18.65 17.60 -10.35
C LEU A 434 -19.28 18.76 -11.13
N GLU A 435 -20.58 19.01 -10.94
CA GLU A 435 -21.25 20.15 -11.57
C GLU A 435 -20.74 21.49 -11.03
N GLU A 436 -20.47 21.58 -9.73
CA GLU A 436 -19.87 22.75 -9.11
C GLU A 436 -18.45 23.02 -9.64
N GLU A 437 -17.58 22.00 -9.62
CA GLU A 437 -16.22 22.10 -10.17
C GLU A 437 -16.22 22.49 -11.66
N ARG A 438 -17.15 21.93 -12.44
CA ARG A 438 -17.32 22.26 -13.85
C ARG A 438 -17.67 23.74 -14.03
N LYS A 439 -18.65 24.26 -13.29
CA LYS A 439 -19.05 25.68 -13.38
C LYS A 439 -17.88 26.59 -13.00
N GLN A 440 -17.12 26.24 -11.96
CA GLN A 440 -15.93 26.99 -11.55
C GLN A 440 -14.87 27.03 -12.66
N ALA A 441 -14.59 25.90 -13.30
CA ALA A 441 -13.64 25.83 -14.40
C ALA A 441 -14.10 26.64 -15.63
N GLU A 442 -15.40 26.56 -15.98
CA GLU A 442 -15.98 27.33 -17.09
C GLU A 442 -15.88 28.84 -16.84
N HIS A 443 -16.25 29.31 -15.64
CA HIS A 443 -16.10 30.72 -15.26
C HIS A 443 -14.65 31.20 -15.27
N TYR A 444 -13.71 30.37 -14.81
CA TYR A 444 -12.29 30.69 -14.88
C TYR A 444 -11.82 30.83 -16.32
N ILE A 445 -12.15 29.88 -17.21
CA ILE A 445 -11.81 29.93 -18.64
C ILE A 445 -12.34 31.22 -19.28
N GLU A 446 -13.55 31.64 -18.91
CA GLU A 446 -14.14 32.89 -19.40
C GLU A 446 -13.35 34.11 -18.93
N SER A 447 -12.96 34.17 -17.65
CA SER A 447 -12.20 35.28 -17.07
C SER A 447 -10.82 35.49 -17.72
N ILE A 448 -10.17 34.42 -18.16
CA ILE A 448 -8.80 34.49 -18.73
C ILE A 448 -8.79 34.70 -20.25
N ARG A 449 -9.96 34.72 -20.89
CA ARG A 449 -10.09 34.70 -22.35
C ARG A 449 -9.35 35.85 -23.03
N GLU A 450 -9.40 37.05 -22.46
CA GLU A 450 -8.68 38.21 -23.00
C GLU A 450 -7.17 38.09 -22.84
N GLN A 451 -6.70 37.60 -21.69
CA GLN A 451 -5.27 37.38 -21.43
C GLN A 451 -4.70 36.35 -22.40
N VAL A 452 -5.44 35.26 -22.65
CA VAL A 452 -5.05 34.22 -23.61
C VAL A 452 -4.94 34.78 -25.03
N LYS A 453 -5.89 35.63 -25.47
CA LYS A 453 -5.80 36.28 -26.80
C LYS A 453 -4.53 37.09 -26.96
N ARG A 454 -4.20 37.95 -25.98
CA ARG A 454 -2.97 38.74 -25.99
C ARG A 454 -1.73 37.85 -26.06
N LYS A 455 -1.74 36.75 -25.29
CA LYS A 455 -0.64 35.79 -25.24
C LYS A 455 -0.44 35.04 -26.56
N ILE A 456 -1.53 34.71 -27.25
CA ILE A 456 -1.48 34.11 -28.60
C ILE A 456 -0.89 35.11 -29.59
N GLU A 457 -1.28 36.39 -29.54
CA GLU A 457 -0.73 37.44 -30.41
C GLU A 457 0.78 37.62 -30.21
N THR A 458 1.24 37.66 -28.94
CA THR A 458 2.68 37.75 -28.65
C THR A 458 3.44 36.54 -29.17
N GLU A 459 2.95 35.32 -28.92
CA GLU A 459 3.60 34.10 -29.41
C GLU A 459 3.55 34.00 -30.95
N LYS A 460 2.53 34.55 -31.60
CA LYS A 460 2.43 34.60 -33.06
C LYS A 460 3.48 35.53 -33.67
N THR A 461 3.79 36.65 -33.01
CA THR A 461 4.88 37.54 -33.47
C THR A 461 6.26 36.90 -33.36
N SER A 462 6.46 36.00 -32.39
CA SER A 462 7.73 35.30 -32.18
C SER A 462 7.81 33.92 -32.84
N ASP A 463 6.84 33.55 -33.71
CA ASP A 463 6.66 32.21 -34.30
C ASP A 463 6.82 31.08 -33.25
N GLY A 464 6.23 31.35 -32.09
CA GLY A 464 6.35 30.59 -30.86
C GLY A 464 5.35 29.45 -30.72
N LEU A 465 5.08 29.07 -29.47
CA LEU A 465 4.24 27.90 -29.16
C LEU A 465 2.77 28.32 -29.03
N ILE A 466 1.94 27.83 -29.94
CA ILE A 466 0.49 28.11 -29.96
C ILE A 466 -0.27 26.79 -29.87
N ILE A 467 -1.06 26.62 -28.82
CA ILE A 467 -1.92 25.45 -28.63
C ILE A 467 -3.16 25.59 -29.50
N SER A 468 -3.35 24.63 -30.41
CA SER A 468 -4.48 24.64 -31.36
C SER A 468 -5.69 23.88 -30.81
N GLU A 469 -5.48 22.76 -30.13
CA GLU A 469 -6.54 21.96 -29.53
C GLU A 469 -5.96 21.17 -28.35
N ALA A 470 -6.54 21.29 -27.16
CA ALA A 470 -6.18 20.46 -26.03
C ALA A 470 -7.42 19.89 -25.34
N ARG A 471 -7.43 18.56 -25.17
CA ARG A 471 -8.54 17.84 -24.56
C ARG A 471 -8.10 16.96 -23.41
N TYR A 472 -8.83 17.04 -22.31
CA TYR A 472 -8.61 16.22 -21.12
C TYR A 472 -9.82 15.33 -20.83
N GLY A 473 -9.60 14.07 -20.52
CA GLY A 473 -10.68 13.13 -20.21
C GLY A 473 -10.25 11.66 -20.21
N PRO A 474 -11.20 10.71 -20.38
CA PRO A 474 -10.91 9.28 -20.25
C PRO A 474 -9.97 8.78 -21.35
N ALA A 475 -8.89 8.10 -20.94
CA ALA A 475 -7.80 7.68 -21.82
C ALA A 475 -8.26 6.76 -22.96
N LYS A 476 -9.30 5.95 -22.72
CA LYS A 476 -9.88 5.04 -23.74
C LYS A 476 -10.76 5.74 -24.77
N SER A 477 -11.28 6.93 -24.46
CA SER A 477 -12.22 7.64 -25.34
C SER A 477 -11.91 9.14 -25.40
N ILE A 478 -10.63 9.48 -25.46
CA ILE A 478 -10.14 10.87 -25.52
C ILE A 478 -10.53 11.57 -26.84
N ASP A 479 -10.90 10.80 -27.87
CA ASP A 479 -11.45 11.29 -29.13
C ASP A 479 -12.91 11.74 -29.01
N ASN A 480 -13.65 11.26 -28.01
CA ASN A 480 -15.08 11.51 -27.87
C ASN A 480 -15.35 12.85 -27.17
N LYS A 481 -15.74 13.86 -27.96
CA LYS A 481 -16.01 15.23 -27.51
C LYS A 481 -16.93 15.32 -26.30
N ASN A 482 -17.93 14.45 -26.21
CA ASN A 482 -18.94 14.50 -25.14
C ASN A 482 -18.40 14.09 -23.76
N ARG A 483 -17.26 13.38 -23.72
CA ARG A 483 -16.66 12.87 -22.47
C ARG A 483 -15.35 13.57 -22.12
N THR A 484 -14.99 14.61 -22.85
CA THR A 484 -13.72 15.32 -22.72
C THR A 484 -13.95 16.80 -22.56
N ILE A 485 -13.07 17.46 -21.84
CA ILE A 485 -13.11 18.91 -21.61
C ILE A 485 -12.08 19.60 -22.50
N ASP A 486 -12.44 20.78 -23.00
CA ASP A 486 -11.50 21.63 -23.74
C ASP A 486 -10.68 22.45 -22.74
N VAL A 487 -9.36 22.23 -22.76
CA VAL A 487 -8.39 22.87 -21.87
C VAL A 487 -7.36 23.68 -22.64
N SER A 488 -7.68 24.07 -23.87
CA SER A 488 -6.80 24.82 -24.76
C SER A 488 -6.42 26.19 -24.17
N ALA A 489 -7.40 26.94 -23.64
CA ALA A 489 -7.17 28.28 -23.10
C ALA A 489 -6.32 28.27 -21.81
N PRO A 490 -6.64 27.45 -20.78
CA PRO A 490 -5.80 27.35 -19.58
C PRO A 490 -4.36 26.93 -19.89
N LEU A 491 -4.16 25.97 -20.81
CA LEU A 491 -2.82 25.54 -21.19
C LEU A 491 -2.05 26.63 -21.94
N GLN A 492 -2.71 27.40 -22.80
CA GLN A 492 -2.06 28.51 -23.51
C GLN A 492 -1.58 29.57 -22.53
N LEU A 493 -2.34 29.82 -21.45
CA LEU A 493 -1.93 30.75 -20.40
C LEU A 493 -0.66 30.28 -19.66
N LEU A 494 -0.38 28.98 -19.61
CA LEU A 494 0.81 28.42 -18.97
C LEU A 494 2.06 28.44 -19.86
N VAL A 495 1.93 28.75 -21.15
CA VAL A 495 3.07 28.85 -22.10
C VAL A 495 3.91 30.07 -21.74
N ASN A 496 5.19 29.93 -21.47
CA ASN A 496 6.08 31.07 -21.25
C ASN A 496 7.30 30.95 -22.18
N SER A 497 7.63 32.03 -22.89
CA SER A 497 8.77 32.07 -23.82
C SER A 497 8.74 30.92 -24.83
N SER A 498 7.58 30.67 -25.43
CA SER A 498 7.36 29.58 -26.38
C SER A 498 7.62 28.16 -25.84
N GLN A 499 7.56 27.94 -24.52
CA GLN A 499 7.66 26.64 -23.87
C GLN A 499 6.54 26.41 -22.86
N LEU A 500 6.13 25.15 -22.68
CA LEU A 500 5.18 24.73 -21.65
C LEU A 500 5.78 23.56 -20.88
N VAL A 501 5.90 23.71 -19.56
CA VAL A 501 6.36 22.66 -18.66
C VAL A 501 5.35 22.47 -17.53
N ILE A 502 4.75 21.28 -17.47
CA ILE A 502 3.87 20.84 -16.38
C ILE A 502 4.57 19.69 -15.67
N PRO A 503 4.94 19.83 -14.38
CA PRO A 503 5.62 18.78 -13.65
C PRO A 503 4.70 17.57 -13.43
N GLY A 504 5.31 16.38 -13.40
CA GLY A 504 4.60 15.15 -13.09
C GLY A 504 4.27 15.01 -11.59
N GLY A 505 3.50 13.97 -11.25
CA GLY A 505 3.25 13.55 -9.87
C GLY A 505 1.90 13.99 -9.28
N ARG A 506 1.28 15.05 -9.81
CA ARG A 506 -0.09 15.49 -9.44
C ARG A 506 -1.07 15.25 -10.59
N SER A 507 -2.37 15.15 -10.27
CA SER A 507 -3.42 15.03 -11.28
C SER A 507 -3.61 16.36 -12.00
N LYS A 508 -3.73 16.34 -13.33
CA LYS A 508 -3.97 17.54 -14.13
C LYS A 508 -5.35 18.14 -13.91
N ALA A 509 -6.29 17.37 -13.35
CA ALA A 509 -7.59 17.88 -12.90
C ALA A 509 -7.48 18.98 -11.85
N GLY A 510 -6.36 19.06 -11.11
CA GLY A 510 -6.13 20.11 -10.11
C GLY A 510 -5.52 21.41 -10.65
N LEU A 511 -5.33 21.51 -11.97
CA LEU A 511 -4.89 22.76 -12.60
C LEU A 511 -6.07 23.74 -12.71
N LEU A 512 -5.79 25.05 -12.64
CA LEU A 512 -6.84 26.06 -12.80
C LEU A 512 -7.48 25.96 -14.19
N GLY A 513 -8.81 25.93 -14.26
CA GLY A 513 -9.56 25.72 -15.50
C GLY A 513 -9.64 24.26 -15.96
N PHE A 514 -9.10 23.32 -15.18
CA PHE A 514 -9.34 21.90 -15.35
C PHE A 514 -10.36 21.40 -14.32
N TYR A 515 -11.05 20.32 -14.66
CA TYR A 515 -11.83 19.51 -13.73
C TYR A 515 -11.79 18.05 -14.17
N ASP A 516 -12.28 17.13 -13.35
CA ASP A 516 -12.30 15.70 -13.69
C ASP A 516 -13.61 15.27 -14.37
N PRO A 517 -13.65 15.06 -15.71
CA PRO A 517 -14.87 14.60 -16.37
C PRO A 517 -15.20 13.12 -16.13
N CYS A 518 -14.29 12.33 -15.54
CA CYS A 518 -14.48 10.89 -15.39
C CYS A 518 -13.80 10.32 -14.13
N LEU A 519 -14.49 10.46 -13.00
CA LEU A 519 -14.08 9.88 -11.71
C LEU A 519 -13.90 8.36 -11.80
N GLY A 520 -12.72 7.90 -11.36
CA GLY A 520 -12.37 6.48 -11.27
C GLY A 520 -11.94 5.81 -12.58
N GLU A 521 -11.97 6.51 -13.71
CA GLU A 521 -11.38 6.05 -14.96
C GLU A 521 -9.96 6.61 -15.13
N ARG A 522 -9.12 5.94 -15.94
CA ARG A 522 -7.80 6.48 -16.29
C ARG A 522 -7.99 7.66 -17.23
N LYS A 523 -7.31 8.77 -16.96
CA LYS A 523 -7.40 10.00 -17.74
C LYS A 523 -6.13 10.26 -18.53
N SER A 524 -6.28 10.97 -19.63
CA SER A 524 -5.17 11.49 -20.42
C SER A 524 -5.46 12.90 -20.91
N LEU A 525 -4.39 13.64 -21.19
CA LEU A 525 -4.41 14.94 -21.84
C LEU A 525 -3.85 14.77 -23.25
N ARG A 526 -4.62 15.15 -24.26
CA ARG A 526 -4.14 15.27 -25.64
C ARG A 526 -3.96 16.73 -25.97
N VAL A 527 -2.79 17.10 -26.49
CA VAL A 527 -2.48 18.47 -26.91
C VAL A 527 -2.01 18.45 -28.35
N LYS A 528 -2.63 19.28 -29.17
CA LYS A 528 -2.17 19.69 -30.50
C LYS A 528 -1.73 21.13 -30.43
N TYR A 529 -0.59 21.43 -31.05
CA TYR A 529 -0.01 22.76 -31.02
C TYR A 529 0.82 23.01 -32.28
N THR A 530 1.06 24.28 -32.57
CA THR A 530 1.93 24.75 -33.63
C THR A 530 3.15 25.41 -33.01
N PHE A 531 4.33 25.10 -33.53
CA PHE A 531 5.59 25.72 -33.13
C PHE A 531 6.46 25.90 -34.37
N ARG A 532 6.96 27.12 -34.61
CA ARG A 532 7.71 27.47 -35.82
C ARG A 532 7.02 27.03 -37.11
N SER A 533 5.74 27.38 -37.21
CA SER A 533 4.86 27.01 -38.34
C SER A 533 4.71 25.50 -38.62
N ARG A 534 5.10 24.60 -37.69
CA ARG A 534 4.90 23.15 -37.80
C ARG A 534 3.90 22.63 -36.77
N LEU A 535 3.03 21.72 -37.19
CA LEU A 535 2.01 21.13 -36.34
C LEU A 535 2.58 19.95 -35.54
N HIS A 536 2.21 19.86 -34.27
CA HIS A 536 2.65 18.83 -33.34
C HIS A 536 1.47 18.29 -32.53
N GLN A 537 1.55 17.04 -32.08
CA GLN A 537 0.57 16.40 -31.21
C GLN A 537 1.22 15.46 -30.21
N VAL A 538 0.70 15.46 -28.97
CA VAL A 538 1.08 14.53 -27.92
C VAL A 538 -0.14 14.08 -27.12
N THR A 539 -0.13 12.83 -26.66
CA THR A 539 -1.09 12.33 -25.65
C THR A 539 -0.31 11.87 -24.43
N VAL A 540 -0.62 12.44 -23.26
CA VAL A 540 0.11 12.22 -22.01
C VAL A 540 -0.85 11.72 -20.92
N GLU A 541 -0.40 10.79 -20.07
CA GLU A 541 -1.18 10.32 -18.92
C GLU A 541 -1.41 11.43 -17.88
N ASP A 542 -2.43 11.30 -17.04
CA ASP A 542 -2.83 12.33 -16.07
C ASP A 542 -1.69 12.83 -15.17
N ARG A 543 -0.86 11.94 -14.62
CA ARG A 543 0.22 12.31 -13.68
C ARG A 543 1.60 12.40 -14.33
N ALA A 544 1.70 12.14 -15.63
CA ALA A 544 2.97 12.23 -16.35
C ALA A 544 3.29 13.70 -16.68
N PRO A 545 4.57 14.09 -16.63
CA PRO A 545 4.99 15.45 -16.97
C PRO A 545 4.65 15.79 -18.42
N VAL A 546 4.42 17.06 -18.71
CA VAL A 546 4.17 17.57 -20.06
C VAL A 546 5.21 18.63 -20.36
N GLU A 547 6.01 18.41 -21.40
CA GLU A 547 7.02 19.35 -21.89
C GLU A 547 6.77 19.60 -23.37
N LEU A 548 6.51 20.86 -23.74
CA LEU A 548 6.32 21.30 -25.12
C LEU A 548 7.23 22.50 -25.40
N PRO A 549 7.82 22.63 -26.60
CA PRO A 549 7.74 21.71 -27.75
C PRO A 549 8.83 20.62 -27.73
N LEU A 550 8.49 19.38 -28.09
CA LEU A 550 9.45 18.30 -28.35
C LEU A 550 9.43 17.88 -29.82
N ARG A 551 10.60 17.49 -30.36
CA ARG A 551 10.74 17.03 -31.75
C ARG A 551 9.92 15.78 -32.05
N THR A 552 9.76 14.90 -31.06
CA THR A 552 8.99 13.66 -31.16
C THR A 552 7.49 13.88 -31.34
N HIS A 553 7.00 15.09 -31.08
CA HIS A 553 5.59 15.43 -31.22
C HIS A 553 5.24 15.94 -32.61
N ALA A 554 6.22 16.20 -33.49
CA ALA A 554 5.96 16.75 -34.81
C ALA A 554 5.09 15.78 -35.62
N ILE A 555 4.00 16.30 -36.18
CA ILE A 555 3.19 15.59 -37.16
C ILE A 555 3.79 15.95 -38.52
N GLU A 556 4.32 14.95 -39.23
CA GLU A 556 4.86 15.12 -40.59
C GLU A 556 3.80 15.64 -41.57
#